data_AF-A0A8H7V7T8-F1
#
_entry.id   AF-A0A8H7V7T8-F1
#
_cell.length_a   1.000
_cell.length_b   1.000
_cell.length_c   1.000
_cell.angle_alpha   90.00
_cell.angle_beta   90.00
_cell.angle_gamma   90.00
#
_symmetry.space_group_name_H-M   'P 1'
#
loop_
_entity.id
_entity.type
_entity.pdbx_description
1 polymer ?
#
loop_
_entity_poly.entity_id
_entity_poly.type
_entity_poly.pdbx_seq_one_letter_code
_entity_poly.pdbx_strand_id
1 'polypeptide(L)'
;MAEQTLQNIKDSFALNTNTNFKPSIANDINDVYYLIQEGQNTITLAAQGREETGKPDEVAALDSTFKNLVNLEHKLNLQKNAFDLMKQRIDSGEKIINPIKYYEDLNKKITEESANEEVRINSNQKYLAFRQHIWNVNHPEEMMPSLDNSNDDDDIVMGPTKISLKCPITTIWLNEPVTSNKCKHTYSKKAIYSLFPSHSHAIACPIPGCNKTVARTDLMDDPVMADRVARARNRKEEQDTTEFFDV
;
A
#
# COMPACT_ATOMS: atom_id res chain seq x y z
N MET A 1 -20.38 -5.18 53.22
CA MET A 1 -19.81 -5.04 51.86
C MET A 1 -19.01 -3.75 51.85
N ALA A 2 -17.72 -3.78 51.57
CA ALA A 2 -16.90 -2.58 51.56
C ALA A 2 -17.43 -1.65 50.45
N GLU A 3 -17.80 -0.43 50.82
CA GLU A 3 -18.34 0.57 49.90
C GLU A 3 -17.26 0.87 48.84
N GLN A 4 -17.54 0.58 47.58
CA GLN A 4 -16.59 0.89 46.51
C GLN A 4 -16.52 2.42 46.38
N THR A 5 -15.38 2.99 46.77
CA THR A 5 -15.13 4.42 46.56
C THR A 5 -15.05 4.72 45.07
N LEU A 6 -15.40 5.95 44.67
CA LEU A 6 -15.27 6.41 43.28
C LEU A 6 -13.84 6.20 42.73
N GLN A 7 -12.83 6.29 43.61
CA GLN A 7 -11.44 6.03 43.25
C GLN A 7 -11.20 4.55 42.94
N ASN A 8 -11.73 3.62 43.74
CA ASN A 8 -11.63 2.19 43.48
C ASN A 8 -12.33 1.77 42.17
N ILE A 9 -13.44 2.43 41.81
CA ILE A 9 -14.13 2.22 40.53
C ILE A 9 -13.27 2.74 39.36
N LYS A 10 -12.63 3.90 39.49
CA LYS A 10 -11.73 4.44 38.46
C LYS A 10 -10.47 3.58 38.29
N ASP A 11 -9.90 3.11 39.38
CA ASP A 11 -8.67 2.29 39.36
C ASP A 11 -8.92 0.89 38.79
N SER A 12 -10.14 0.36 38.90
CA SER A 12 -10.55 -0.90 38.26
C SER A 12 -10.95 -0.77 36.79
N PHE A 13 -11.23 0.45 36.31
CA PHE A 13 -11.56 0.73 34.90
C PHE A 13 -10.33 1.06 34.03
N ALA A 14 -9.12 1.01 34.60
CA ALA A 14 -7.88 1.27 33.88
C ALA A 14 -7.52 0.11 32.92
N LEU A 15 -7.07 0.47 31.71
CA LEU A 15 -6.51 -0.51 30.77
C LEU A 15 -5.19 -1.08 31.34
N ASN A 16 -5.07 -2.39 31.32
CA ASN A 16 -3.95 -3.15 31.88
C ASN A 16 -3.74 -4.47 31.11
N THR A 17 -2.68 -5.21 31.42
CA THR A 17 -2.34 -6.46 30.71
C THR A 17 -3.42 -7.54 30.77
N ASN A 18 -4.34 -7.50 31.75
CA ASN A 18 -5.47 -8.42 31.85
C ASN A 18 -6.71 -7.97 31.05
N THR A 19 -6.72 -6.73 30.54
CA THR A 19 -7.76 -6.29 29.60
C THR A 19 -7.43 -6.86 28.22
N ASN A 20 -8.12 -7.94 27.84
CA ASN A 20 -7.94 -8.61 26.56
C ASN A 20 -8.19 -7.63 25.39
N PHE A 21 -7.12 -7.14 24.77
CA PHE A 21 -7.21 -6.40 23.52
C PHE A 21 -7.68 -7.38 22.43
N LYS A 22 -8.93 -7.23 21.96
CA LYS A 22 -9.51 -8.19 21.01
C LYS A 22 -8.76 -8.13 19.66
N PRO A 23 -8.35 -9.27 19.08
CA PRO A 23 -7.69 -9.31 17.78
C PRO A 23 -8.54 -8.79 16.61
N SER A 24 -9.88 -8.69 16.74
CA SER A 24 -10.75 -8.39 15.61
C SER A 24 -10.50 -7.00 15.03
N ILE A 25 -10.30 -5.98 15.86
CA ILE A 25 -10.11 -4.59 15.42
C ILE A 25 -8.85 -4.45 14.55
N ALA A 26 -7.77 -5.16 14.88
CA ALA A 26 -6.53 -5.12 14.11
C ALA A 26 -6.68 -5.78 12.74
N ASN A 27 -7.47 -6.86 12.65
CA ASN A 27 -7.80 -7.50 11.37
C ASN A 27 -8.69 -6.60 10.52
N ASP A 28 -9.72 -5.99 11.12
CA ASP A 28 -10.65 -5.09 10.43
C ASP A 28 -9.89 -3.88 9.82
N ILE A 29 -8.90 -3.33 10.52
CA ILE A 29 -8.05 -2.25 10.00
C ILE A 29 -7.26 -2.71 8.76
N ASN A 30 -6.73 -3.94 8.76
CA ASN A 30 -6.00 -4.48 7.60
C ASN A 30 -6.92 -4.67 6.39
N ASP A 31 -8.17 -5.09 6.61
CA ASP A 31 -9.17 -5.22 5.54
C ASP A 31 -9.52 -3.85 4.93
N VAL A 32 -9.62 -2.80 5.76
CA VAL A 32 -9.80 -1.43 5.27
C VAL A 32 -8.59 -0.97 4.44
N TYR A 33 -7.36 -1.28 4.86
CA TYR A 33 -6.17 -0.99 4.05
C TYR A 33 -6.21 -1.67 2.68
N TYR A 34 -6.68 -2.92 2.64
CA TYR A 34 -6.84 -3.67 1.40
C TYR A 34 -7.84 -2.97 0.47
N LEU A 35 -9.01 -2.57 0.98
CA LEU A 35 -10.02 -1.85 0.19
C LEU A 35 -9.49 -0.52 -0.37
N ILE A 36 -8.68 0.21 0.41
CA ILE A 36 -8.05 1.45 -0.04
C ILE A 36 -7.09 1.18 -1.21
N GLN A 37 -6.28 0.12 -1.09
CA GLN A 37 -5.33 -0.25 -2.15
C GLN A 37 -6.04 -0.73 -3.42
N GLU A 38 -7.11 -1.50 -3.29
CA GLU A 38 -7.96 -1.90 -4.43
C GLU A 38 -8.58 -0.68 -5.12
N GLY A 39 -9.06 0.30 -4.33
CA GLY A 39 -9.54 1.58 -4.84
C GLY A 39 -8.46 2.36 -5.59
N GLN A 40 -7.25 2.47 -5.02
CA GLN A 40 -6.09 3.12 -5.66
C GLN A 40 -5.75 2.46 -7.02
N ASN A 41 -5.73 1.13 -7.08
CA ASN A 41 -5.48 0.39 -8.31
C ASN A 41 -6.57 0.63 -9.37
N THR A 42 -7.83 0.59 -8.96
CA THR A 42 -8.98 0.82 -9.86
C THR A 42 -8.96 2.24 -10.43
N ILE A 43 -8.69 3.24 -9.59
CA ILE A 43 -8.55 4.63 -10.02
C ILE A 43 -7.39 4.79 -11.01
N THR A 44 -6.27 4.12 -10.78
CA THR A 44 -5.11 4.15 -11.69
C THR A 44 -5.48 3.65 -13.08
N LEU A 45 -6.13 2.50 -13.17
CA LEU A 45 -6.57 1.93 -14.46
C LEU A 45 -7.60 2.82 -15.15
N ALA A 46 -8.57 3.34 -14.40
CA ALA A 46 -9.56 4.26 -14.93
C ALA A 46 -8.90 5.53 -15.48
N ALA A 47 -7.94 6.11 -14.75
CA ALA A 47 -7.26 7.33 -15.15
C ALA A 47 -6.42 7.12 -16.42
N GLN A 48 -5.71 5.99 -16.53
CA GLN A 48 -4.99 5.64 -17.77
C GLN A 48 -5.94 5.55 -18.98
N GLY A 49 -7.07 4.85 -18.83
CA GLY A 49 -8.06 4.79 -19.91
C GLY A 49 -8.66 6.15 -20.27
N ARG A 50 -8.81 7.07 -19.31
CA ARG A 50 -9.28 8.44 -19.58
C ARG A 50 -8.22 9.30 -20.26
N GLU A 51 -6.96 9.14 -19.88
CA GLU A 51 -5.81 9.80 -20.51
C GLU A 51 -5.69 9.40 -22.00
N GLU A 52 -5.83 8.11 -22.32
CA GLU A 52 -5.84 7.60 -23.71
C GLU A 52 -6.94 8.22 -24.57
N THR A 53 -8.10 8.47 -23.97
CA THR A 53 -9.25 9.09 -24.64
C THR A 53 -9.19 10.62 -24.66
N GLY A 54 -8.13 11.23 -24.13
CA GLY A 54 -7.94 12.69 -24.13
C GLY A 54 -8.94 13.44 -23.25
N LYS A 55 -9.27 12.90 -22.06
CA LYS A 55 -10.26 13.47 -21.13
C LYS A 55 -9.61 14.03 -19.85
N PRO A 56 -8.92 15.19 -19.92
CA PRO A 56 -8.12 15.71 -18.80
C PRO A 56 -8.95 16.05 -17.56
N ASP A 57 -10.18 16.54 -17.72
CA ASP A 57 -11.05 16.89 -16.60
C ASP A 57 -11.46 15.66 -15.76
N GLU A 58 -11.71 14.52 -16.44
CA GLU A 58 -12.03 13.26 -15.77
C GLU A 58 -10.78 12.69 -15.06
N VAL A 59 -9.60 12.84 -15.66
CA VAL A 59 -8.31 12.46 -15.03
C VAL A 59 -8.04 13.31 -13.78
N ALA A 60 -8.31 14.62 -13.83
CA ALA A 60 -8.15 15.51 -12.67
C ALA A 60 -9.10 15.15 -11.51
N ALA A 61 -10.33 14.73 -11.81
CA ALA A 61 -11.27 14.23 -10.80
C ALA A 61 -10.77 12.93 -10.13
N LEU A 62 -10.21 12.03 -10.92
CA LEU A 62 -9.60 10.78 -10.42
C LEU A 62 -8.34 11.05 -9.60
N ASP A 63 -7.50 12.02 -9.99
CA ASP A 63 -6.33 12.48 -9.23
C ASP A 63 -6.71 13.00 -7.83
N SER A 64 -7.72 13.87 -7.76
CA SER A 64 -8.27 14.36 -6.49
C SER A 64 -8.80 13.22 -5.61
N THR A 65 -9.49 12.25 -6.22
CA THR A 65 -9.98 11.07 -5.51
C THR A 65 -8.83 10.20 -4.98
N PHE A 66 -7.76 10.04 -5.75
CA PHE A 66 -6.57 9.31 -5.32
C PHE A 66 -5.90 9.97 -4.12
N LYS A 67 -5.76 11.31 -4.14
CA LYS A 67 -5.25 12.10 -3.00
C LYS A 67 -6.07 11.87 -1.74
N ASN A 68 -7.39 11.82 -1.85
CA ASN A 68 -8.28 11.52 -0.73
C ASN A 68 -8.03 10.13 -0.14
N LEU A 69 -7.77 9.11 -0.97
CA LEU A 69 -7.41 7.77 -0.50
C LEU A 69 -6.05 7.74 0.18
N VAL A 70 -5.04 8.47 -0.32
CA VAL A 70 -3.73 8.63 0.33
C VAL A 70 -3.88 9.28 1.71
N ASN A 71 -4.73 10.31 1.81
CA ASN A 71 -5.02 10.97 3.08
C ASN A 71 -5.74 10.05 4.07
N LEU A 72 -6.70 9.25 3.60
CA LEU A 72 -7.39 8.27 4.42
C LEU A 72 -6.42 7.20 4.94
N GLU A 73 -5.56 6.67 4.07
CA GLU A 73 -4.53 5.70 4.45
C GLU A 73 -3.58 6.25 5.51
N HIS A 74 -3.17 7.51 5.36
CA HIS A 74 -2.34 8.19 6.35
C HIS A 74 -3.06 8.30 7.71
N LYS A 75 -4.32 8.77 7.72
CA LYS A 75 -5.12 8.87 8.96
C LYS A 75 -5.24 7.53 9.69
N LEU A 76 -5.50 6.45 8.96
CA LEU A 76 -5.55 5.11 9.54
C LEU A 76 -4.20 4.68 10.13
N ASN A 77 -3.08 5.04 9.49
CA ASN A 77 -1.75 4.70 10.00
C ASN A 77 -1.45 5.45 11.30
N LEU A 78 -1.83 6.72 11.41
CA LEU A 78 -1.68 7.47 12.66
C LEU A 78 -2.49 6.83 13.79
N GLN A 79 -3.74 6.44 13.53
CA GLN A 79 -4.59 5.77 14.52
C GLN A 79 -3.98 4.43 14.95
N LYS A 80 -3.51 3.62 14.00
CA LYS A 80 -2.83 2.35 14.29
C LYS A 80 -1.59 2.57 15.17
N ASN A 81 -0.76 3.54 14.83
CA ASN A 81 0.43 3.89 15.61
C ASN A 81 0.07 4.32 17.05
N ALA A 82 -0.99 5.11 17.21
CA ALA A 82 -1.48 5.50 18.53
C ALA A 82 -1.91 4.27 19.35
N PHE A 83 -2.64 3.33 18.76
CA PHE A 83 -3.01 2.07 19.43
C PHE A 83 -1.81 1.19 19.76
N ASP A 84 -0.82 1.09 18.88
CA ASP A 84 0.39 0.32 19.13
C ASP A 84 1.20 0.91 20.30
N LEU A 85 1.31 2.24 20.39
CA LEU A 85 1.95 2.92 21.53
C LEU A 85 1.20 2.68 22.84
N MET A 86 -0.13 2.74 22.82
CA MET A 86 -0.95 2.38 23.98
C MET A 86 -0.70 0.96 24.44
N LYS A 87 -0.67 0.03 23.48
CA LYS A 87 -0.41 -1.38 23.75
C LYS A 87 0.96 -1.59 24.36
N GLN A 88 2.02 -0.99 23.79
CA GLN A 88 3.37 -1.04 24.34
C GLN A 88 3.44 -0.56 25.79
N ARG A 89 2.74 0.53 26.10
CA ARG A 89 2.67 1.08 27.46
C ARG A 89 1.93 0.16 28.43
N ILE A 90 0.86 -0.49 27.98
CA ILE A 90 0.15 -1.48 28.79
C ILE A 90 1.03 -2.71 29.04
N ASP A 91 1.72 -3.19 28.01
CA ASP A 91 2.59 -4.36 28.06
C ASP A 91 3.82 -4.11 28.97
N SER A 92 4.28 -2.87 29.11
CA SER A 92 5.34 -2.48 30.08
C SER A 92 4.85 -2.45 31.53
N GLY A 93 3.56 -2.70 31.77
CA GLY A 93 2.95 -2.72 33.10
C GLY A 93 2.45 -1.36 33.60
N GLU A 94 2.51 -0.32 32.76
CA GLU A 94 1.94 1.00 33.11
C GLU A 94 0.43 1.01 32.93
N LYS A 95 -0.29 1.51 33.94
CA LYS A 95 -1.76 1.66 33.89
C LYS A 95 -2.16 2.94 33.16
N ILE A 96 -3.10 2.83 32.23
CA ILE A 96 -3.72 3.98 31.57
C ILE A 96 -5.06 4.27 32.26
N ILE A 97 -5.08 5.30 33.12
CA ILE A 97 -6.24 5.67 33.96
C ILE A 97 -7.34 6.35 33.14
N ASN A 98 -6.96 7.20 32.18
CA ASN A 98 -7.91 7.85 31.26
C ASN A 98 -7.52 7.54 29.79
N PRO A 99 -8.00 6.41 29.24
CA PRO A 99 -7.65 5.98 27.88
C PRO A 99 -8.04 6.98 26.79
N ILE A 100 -9.20 7.64 26.94
CA ILE A 100 -9.72 8.59 25.96
C ILE A 100 -8.79 9.80 25.87
N LYS A 101 -8.50 10.43 27.01
CA LYS A 101 -7.62 11.60 27.05
C LYS A 101 -6.22 11.26 26.54
N TYR A 102 -5.69 10.10 26.93
CA TYR A 102 -4.39 9.65 26.46
C TYR A 102 -4.35 9.44 24.94
N TYR A 103 -5.44 8.94 24.35
CA TYR A 103 -5.57 8.79 22.89
C TYR A 103 -5.63 10.14 22.18
N GLU A 104 -6.43 11.07 22.68
CA GLU A 104 -6.56 12.41 22.11
C GLU A 104 -5.22 13.15 22.14
N ASP A 105 -4.51 13.09 23.27
CA ASP A 105 -3.19 13.72 23.43
C ASP A 105 -2.15 13.10 22.47
N LEU A 106 -2.15 11.76 22.33
CA LEU A 106 -1.27 11.07 21.37
C LEU A 106 -1.59 11.44 19.93
N ASN A 107 -2.86 11.41 19.54
CA ASN A 107 -3.28 11.76 18.17
C ASN A 107 -2.92 13.20 17.83
N LYS A 108 -3.12 14.13 18.77
CA LYS A 108 -2.73 15.53 18.58
C LYS A 108 -1.23 15.64 18.32
N LYS A 109 -0.42 15.04 19.20
CA LYS A 109 1.04 15.04 19.06
C LYS A 109 1.50 14.44 17.71
N ILE A 110 1.00 13.26 17.36
CA ILE A 110 1.34 12.56 16.12
C ILE A 110 0.95 13.39 14.88
N THR A 111 -0.20 14.07 14.95
CA THR A 111 -0.68 14.93 13.84
C THR A 111 0.16 16.20 13.71
N GLU A 112 0.54 16.83 14.82
CA GLU A 112 1.39 18.02 14.83
C GLU A 112 2.82 17.72 14.34
N GLU A 113 3.33 16.52 14.61
CA GLU A 113 4.64 16.04 14.13
C GLU A 113 4.62 15.57 12.66
N SER A 114 3.43 15.46 12.05
CA SER A 114 3.30 15.04 10.65
C SER A 114 3.58 16.19 9.69
N ALA A 115 4.24 15.88 8.56
CA ALA A 115 4.47 16.86 7.49
C ALA A 115 3.17 17.46 6.95
N ASN A 116 3.27 18.65 6.34
CA ASN A 116 2.16 19.27 5.62
C ASN A 116 1.56 18.29 4.60
N GLU A 117 0.24 18.33 4.45
CA GLU A 117 -0.50 17.45 3.56
C GLU A 117 0.05 17.42 2.12
N GLU A 118 0.34 18.58 1.53
CA GLU A 118 0.82 18.66 0.15
C GLU A 118 2.19 18.00 -0.03
N VAL A 119 3.13 18.33 0.85
CA VAL A 119 4.47 17.71 0.89
C VAL A 119 4.34 16.21 1.07
N ARG A 120 3.55 15.75 2.04
CA ARG A 120 3.33 14.32 2.33
C ARG A 120 2.76 13.58 1.12
N ILE A 121 1.78 14.17 0.43
CA ILE A 121 1.15 13.55 -0.74
C ILE A 121 2.16 13.47 -1.88
N ASN A 122 2.89 14.57 -2.18
CA ASN A 122 3.82 14.62 -3.29
C ASN A 122 5.02 13.68 -3.08
N SER A 123 5.47 13.45 -1.85
CA SER A 123 6.49 12.45 -1.53
C SER A 123 5.94 11.03 -1.41
N ASN A 124 4.62 10.81 -1.50
CA ASN A 124 4.02 9.50 -1.35
C ASN A 124 4.32 8.60 -2.56
N GLN A 125 5.01 7.49 -2.33
CA GLN A 125 5.44 6.56 -3.38
C GLN A 125 4.30 6.01 -4.24
N LYS A 126 3.09 5.80 -3.68
CA LYS A 126 1.95 5.31 -4.46
C LYS A 126 1.36 6.39 -5.34
N TYR A 127 1.30 7.62 -4.85
CA TYR A 127 0.85 8.76 -5.64
C TYR A 127 1.83 9.10 -6.77
N LEU A 128 3.13 9.08 -6.49
CA LEU A 128 4.18 9.20 -7.52
C LEU A 128 4.04 8.13 -8.60
N ALA A 129 3.87 6.86 -8.20
CA ALA A 129 3.63 5.77 -9.14
C ALA A 129 2.37 6.03 -9.99
N PHE A 130 1.25 6.41 -9.36
CA PHE A 130 -0.01 6.76 -10.05
C PHE A 130 0.19 7.86 -11.11
N ARG A 131 0.90 8.95 -10.76
CA ARG A 131 1.19 10.04 -11.70
C ARG A 131 2.09 9.56 -12.85
N GLN A 132 3.10 8.75 -12.56
CA GLN A 132 3.98 8.15 -13.57
C GLN A 132 3.19 7.26 -14.54
N HIS A 133 2.23 6.49 -14.01
CA HIS A 133 1.37 5.62 -14.81
C HIS A 133 0.53 6.36 -15.83
N ILE A 134 0.00 7.53 -15.45
CA ILE A 134 -0.75 8.41 -16.34
C ILE A 134 0.19 9.06 -17.35
N TRP A 135 1.32 9.61 -16.90
CA TRP A 135 2.31 10.27 -17.76
C TRP A 135 2.79 9.36 -18.90
N ASN A 136 3.10 8.09 -18.59
CA ASN A 136 3.60 7.10 -19.54
C ASN A 136 2.64 6.75 -20.68
N VAL A 137 1.34 7.10 -20.56
CA VAL A 137 0.37 6.89 -21.64
C VAL A 137 0.76 7.70 -22.87
N ASN A 138 1.11 8.97 -22.67
CA ASN A 138 1.47 9.90 -23.72
C ASN A 138 2.98 10.09 -23.88
N HIS A 139 3.79 9.64 -22.90
CA HIS A 139 5.24 9.83 -22.87
C HIS A 139 5.98 8.55 -22.43
N PRO A 140 5.98 7.48 -23.25
CA PRO A 140 6.45 6.15 -22.84
C PRO A 140 7.96 6.04 -22.59
N GLU A 141 8.76 6.93 -23.17
CA GLU A 141 10.23 6.94 -23.03
C GLU A 141 10.77 8.13 -22.25
N GLU A 142 9.90 9.04 -21.83
CA GLU A 142 10.28 10.24 -21.08
C GLU A 142 10.12 10.01 -19.57
N MET A 143 11.02 10.60 -18.79
CA MET A 143 10.85 10.63 -17.34
C MET A 143 9.71 11.58 -16.99
N MET A 144 8.90 11.21 -16.01
CA MET A 144 7.88 12.13 -15.51
C MET A 144 8.56 13.32 -14.84
N PRO A 145 8.10 14.55 -15.08
CA PRO A 145 8.57 15.72 -14.33
C PRO A 145 8.37 15.53 -12.82
N SER A 146 9.29 16.06 -12.02
CA SER A 146 9.12 16.08 -10.56
C SER A 146 7.83 16.82 -10.19
N LEU A 147 7.13 16.32 -9.17
CA LEU A 147 5.94 16.97 -8.61
C LEU A 147 6.29 18.02 -7.55
N ASP A 148 7.55 18.08 -7.14
CA ASP A 148 8.00 19.02 -6.11
C ASP A 148 8.50 20.33 -6.74
N ASN A 149 7.93 21.45 -6.28
CA ASN A 149 8.51 22.78 -6.49
C ASN A 149 9.47 23.15 -5.33
N SER A 150 9.67 22.24 -4.38
CA SER A 150 10.51 22.41 -3.19
C SER A 150 11.92 21.89 -3.48
N ASN A 151 12.86 22.81 -3.43
CA ASN A 151 14.25 22.64 -3.83
C ASN A 151 15.09 21.99 -2.70
N ASP A 152 14.68 20.83 -2.18
CA ASP A 152 15.46 20.06 -1.19
C ASP A 152 15.93 18.72 -1.79
N ASP A 153 17.25 18.57 -1.80
CA ASP A 153 18.09 17.49 -2.36
C ASP A 153 17.85 16.10 -1.71
N ASP A 154 16.64 15.56 -1.80
CA ASP A 154 16.41 14.11 -1.67
C ASP A 154 15.76 13.62 -2.96
N ASP A 155 16.58 13.56 -4.01
CA ASP A 155 16.31 12.99 -5.32
C ASP A 155 15.88 11.51 -5.22
N ILE A 156 14.62 11.25 -4.84
CA ILE A 156 13.93 10.02 -5.26
C ILE A 156 13.57 10.21 -6.72
N VAL A 157 14.60 10.10 -7.57
CA VAL A 157 14.41 9.88 -9.00
C VAL A 157 13.86 8.47 -9.13
N MET A 158 12.54 8.33 -9.21
CA MET A 158 11.94 7.14 -9.82
C MET A 158 12.32 7.19 -11.31
N GLY A 159 13.53 6.74 -11.63
CA GLY A 159 13.90 6.45 -13.00
C GLY A 159 12.90 5.44 -13.57
N PRO A 160 12.80 5.31 -14.91
CA PRO A 160 11.95 4.29 -15.54
C PRO A 160 12.35 2.94 -14.96
N THR A 161 11.59 2.49 -13.96
CA THR A 161 11.97 1.30 -13.23
C THR A 161 11.68 0.20 -14.22
N LYS A 162 12.73 -0.41 -14.77
CA LYS A 162 12.63 -1.60 -15.62
C LYS A 162 12.12 -2.73 -14.72
N ILE A 163 10.82 -2.67 -14.41
CA ILE A 163 10.11 -3.68 -13.67
C ILE A 163 10.04 -4.87 -14.62
N SER A 164 10.65 -5.98 -14.21
CA SER A 164 10.57 -7.21 -14.96
C SER A 164 9.11 -7.62 -15.09
N LEU A 165 8.61 -7.66 -16.32
CA LEU A 165 7.29 -8.17 -16.65
C LEU A 165 7.24 -9.71 -16.66
N LYS A 166 8.40 -10.34 -16.44
CA LYS A 166 8.56 -11.78 -16.27
C LYS A 166 8.47 -12.15 -14.79
N CYS A 167 7.80 -13.26 -14.52
CA CYS A 167 7.66 -13.83 -13.19
C CYS A 167 9.01 -14.37 -12.71
N PRO A 168 9.43 -14.06 -11.47
CA PRO A 168 10.70 -14.53 -10.92
C PRO A 168 10.74 -16.05 -10.64
N ILE A 169 9.57 -16.71 -10.56
CA ILE A 169 9.47 -18.15 -10.34
C ILE A 169 9.47 -18.91 -11.66
N THR A 170 8.62 -18.51 -12.61
CA THR A 170 8.44 -19.24 -13.87
C THR A 170 9.31 -18.73 -15.01
N THR A 171 9.94 -17.57 -14.86
CA THR A 171 10.79 -16.89 -15.86
C THR A 171 10.10 -16.51 -17.17
N ILE A 172 8.79 -16.79 -17.29
CA ILE A 172 7.92 -16.34 -18.38
C ILE A 172 7.14 -15.09 -17.96
N TRP A 173 6.41 -14.49 -18.89
CA TRP A 173 5.52 -13.36 -18.59
C TRP A 173 4.62 -13.65 -17.39
N LEU A 174 4.41 -12.62 -16.55
CA LEU A 174 3.46 -12.70 -15.45
C LEU A 174 2.06 -13.06 -15.96
N ASN A 175 1.40 -13.96 -15.24
CA ASN A 175 0.01 -14.32 -15.48
C ASN A 175 -0.77 -14.19 -14.18
N GLU A 176 -1.83 -13.38 -14.18
CA GLU A 176 -2.58 -12.98 -12.98
C GLU A 176 -1.60 -12.55 -11.87
N PRO A 177 -0.86 -11.44 -12.06
CA PRO A 177 0.16 -11.04 -11.12
C PRO A 177 -0.42 -10.76 -9.73
N VAL A 178 0.27 -11.26 -8.71
CA VAL A 178 0.01 -11.00 -7.29
C VAL A 178 1.25 -10.43 -6.62
N THR A 179 1.08 -9.38 -5.84
CA THR A 179 2.16 -8.66 -5.16
C THR A 179 2.07 -8.85 -3.65
N SER A 180 3.20 -9.18 -3.02
CA SER A 180 3.25 -9.31 -1.56
C SER A 180 3.26 -7.94 -0.88
N ASN A 181 2.36 -7.71 0.07
CA ASN A 181 2.33 -6.48 0.86
C ASN A 181 3.59 -6.29 1.74
N LYS A 182 4.27 -7.37 2.12
CA LYS A 182 5.48 -7.39 2.97
C LYS A 182 6.76 -7.04 2.21
N CYS A 183 7.01 -7.70 1.08
CA CYS A 183 8.27 -7.52 0.32
C CYS A 183 8.12 -6.76 -1.00
N LYS A 184 6.89 -6.40 -1.41
CA LYS A 184 6.57 -5.70 -2.66
C LYS A 184 7.03 -6.43 -3.93
N HIS A 185 7.21 -7.74 -3.84
CA HIS A 185 7.56 -8.57 -4.99
C HIS A 185 6.31 -9.16 -5.64
N THR A 186 6.34 -9.23 -6.97
CA THR A 186 5.22 -9.69 -7.80
C THR A 186 5.50 -11.05 -8.42
N TYR A 187 4.49 -11.93 -8.40
CA TYR A 187 4.57 -13.31 -8.89
C TYR A 187 3.34 -13.64 -9.75
N SER A 188 3.42 -14.66 -10.59
CA SER A 188 2.20 -15.22 -11.20
C SER A 188 1.41 -15.98 -10.14
N LYS A 189 0.10 -15.73 -10.02
CA LYS A 189 -0.77 -16.32 -8.99
C LYS A 189 -0.59 -17.83 -8.87
N LYS A 190 -0.78 -18.57 -9.95
CA LYS A 190 -0.65 -20.05 -9.92
C LYS A 190 0.74 -20.51 -9.46
N ALA A 191 1.80 -19.78 -9.81
CA ALA A 191 3.18 -20.17 -9.52
C ALA A 191 3.56 -19.95 -8.05
N ILE A 192 3.13 -18.85 -7.43
CA ILE A 192 3.39 -18.63 -6.00
C ILE A 192 2.47 -19.51 -5.14
N TYR A 193 1.21 -19.69 -5.55
CA TYR A 193 0.25 -20.50 -4.80
C TYR A 193 0.62 -22.00 -4.77
N SER A 194 1.29 -22.51 -5.81
CA SER A 194 1.78 -23.90 -5.85
C SER A 194 2.97 -24.18 -4.93
N LEU A 195 3.68 -23.14 -4.46
CA LEU A 195 4.80 -23.29 -3.53
C LEU A 195 4.35 -23.45 -2.07
N PHE A 196 3.10 -23.12 -1.73
CA PHE A 196 2.62 -23.26 -0.36
C PHE A 196 2.38 -24.73 0.01
N PRO A 197 3.00 -25.24 1.10
CA PRO A 197 2.76 -26.60 1.58
C PRO A 197 1.30 -26.82 2.01
N SER A 198 0.81 -28.06 1.98
CA SER A 198 -0.53 -28.40 2.47
C SER A 198 -0.73 -28.09 3.96
N HIS A 199 0.34 -28.13 4.76
CA HIS A 199 0.31 -27.93 6.22
C HIS A 199 0.83 -26.56 6.68
N SER A 200 1.26 -25.69 5.75
CA SER A 200 1.76 -24.35 6.09
C SER A 200 1.09 -23.29 5.23
N HIS A 201 0.63 -22.21 5.87
CA HIS A 201 0.06 -21.05 5.18
C HIS A 201 1.09 -20.01 4.78
N ALA A 202 2.37 -20.25 5.05
CA ALA A 202 3.47 -19.32 4.82
C ALA A 202 4.72 -20.01 4.27
N ILE A 203 5.44 -19.29 3.40
CA ILE A 203 6.70 -19.71 2.79
C ILE A 203 7.72 -18.57 2.87
N ALA A 204 9.00 -18.89 2.74
CA ALA A 204 10.01 -17.87 2.48
C ALA A 204 9.78 -17.26 1.09
N CYS A 205 10.03 -15.96 0.95
CA CYS A 205 10.00 -15.28 -0.33
C CYS A 205 10.94 -15.99 -1.33
N PRO A 206 10.46 -16.43 -2.51
CA PRO A 206 11.27 -17.21 -3.45
C PRO A 206 12.28 -16.36 -4.24
N ILE A 207 12.32 -15.05 -4.02
CA ILE A 207 13.30 -14.17 -4.66
C ILE A 207 14.64 -14.25 -3.91
N PRO A 208 15.75 -14.56 -4.62
CA PRO A 208 17.08 -14.59 -4.02
C PRO A 208 17.40 -13.28 -3.30
N GLY A 209 17.88 -13.38 -2.05
CA GLY A 209 18.23 -12.23 -1.23
C GLY A 209 17.08 -11.61 -0.42
N CYS A 210 15.84 -12.09 -0.57
CA CYS A 210 14.72 -11.65 0.25
C CYS A 210 14.46 -12.60 1.43
N ASN A 211 14.61 -12.10 2.65
CA ASN A 211 14.43 -12.91 3.88
C ASN A 211 13.02 -12.83 4.46
N LYS A 212 12.06 -12.23 3.75
CA LYS A 212 10.69 -12.06 4.27
C LYS A 212 9.87 -13.33 4.09
N THR A 213 9.03 -13.64 5.08
CA THR A 213 8.05 -14.73 5.00
C THR A 213 6.75 -14.20 4.40
N VAL A 214 6.25 -14.88 3.36
CA VAL A 214 5.03 -14.54 2.61
C VAL A 214 3.96 -15.57 2.94
N ALA A 215 2.83 -15.12 3.46
CA ALA A 215 1.62 -15.90 3.64
C ALA A 215 0.64 -15.69 2.48
N ARG A 216 -0.33 -16.59 2.32
CA ARG A 216 -1.40 -16.41 1.31
C ARG A 216 -2.16 -15.10 1.50
N THR A 217 -2.39 -14.69 2.74
CA THR A 217 -3.05 -13.43 3.11
C THR A 217 -2.21 -12.19 2.82
N ASP A 218 -0.91 -12.35 2.55
CA ASP A 218 -0.02 -11.23 2.23
C ASP A 218 0.02 -10.94 0.72
N LEU A 219 -0.52 -11.83 -0.12
CA LEU A 219 -0.51 -11.74 -1.58
C LEU A 219 -1.80 -11.08 -2.07
N MET A 220 -1.66 -9.99 -2.82
CA MET A 220 -2.79 -9.22 -3.33
C MET A 220 -2.73 -9.18 -4.86
N ASP A 221 -3.89 -9.27 -5.51
CA ASP A 221 -3.98 -9.15 -6.96
C ASP A 221 -3.47 -7.77 -7.40
N ASP A 222 -2.67 -7.75 -8.46
CA ASP A 222 -2.01 -6.54 -8.98
C ASP A 222 -2.52 -6.24 -10.40
N PRO A 223 -3.74 -5.70 -10.53
CA PRO A 223 -4.37 -5.50 -11.84
C PRO A 223 -3.63 -4.43 -12.66
N VAL A 224 -2.91 -3.52 -11.99
CA VAL A 224 -2.04 -2.53 -12.62
C VAL A 224 -0.84 -3.20 -13.29
N MET A 225 -0.19 -4.16 -12.61
CA MET A 225 0.85 -4.98 -13.21
C MET A 225 0.31 -5.88 -14.33
N ALA A 226 -0.92 -6.40 -14.17
CA ALA A 226 -1.57 -7.22 -15.19
C ALA A 226 -1.78 -6.44 -16.50
N ASP A 227 -2.30 -5.22 -16.40
CA ASP A 227 -2.47 -4.30 -17.52
C ASP A 227 -1.13 -3.94 -18.18
N ARG A 228 -0.10 -3.63 -17.39
CA ARG A 228 1.27 -3.40 -17.91
C ARG A 228 1.80 -4.59 -18.72
N VAL A 229 1.62 -5.81 -18.22
CA VAL A 229 2.05 -7.03 -18.90
C VAL A 229 1.27 -7.24 -20.19
N ALA A 230 -0.05 -7.04 -20.18
CA ALA A 230 -0.90 -7.15 -21.36
C ALA A 230 -0.45 -6.18 -22.46
N ARG A 231 -0.24 -4.90 -22.11
CA ARG A 231 0.23 -3.87 -23.05
C ARG A 231 1.60 -4.20 -23.64
N ALA A 232 2.52 -4.69 -22.83
CA ALA A 232 3.86 -5.04 -23.30
C ALA A 232 3.87 -6.28 -24.18
N ARG A 233 2.97 -7.25 -23.94
CA ARG A 233 2.79 -8.41 -24.84
C ARG A 233 2.26 -7.94 -26.19
N ASN A 234 1.21 -7.12 -26.22
CA ASN A 234 0.62 -6.60 -27.46
C ASN A 234 1.65 -5.86 -28.30
N ARG A 235 2.44 -4.96 -27.70
CA ARG A 235 3.53 -4.25 -28.41
C ARG A 235 4.57 -5.19 -29.02
N LYS A 236 4.92 -6.26 -28.30
CA LYS A 236 5.88 -7.24 -28.80
C LYS A 236 5.29 -8.05 -29.97
N GLU A 237 4.03 -8.44 -29.87
CA GLU A 237 3.31 -9.14 -30.93
C GLU A 237 3.18 -8.27 -32.19
N GLU A 238 2.84 -6.99 -32.05
CA GLU A 238 2.81 -6.02 -33.16
C GLU A 238 4.18 -5.91 -33.86
N GLN A 239 5.27 -5.78 -33.09
CA GLN A 239 6.64 -5.74 -33.61
C GLN A 239 7.02 -7.02 -34.36
N ASP A 240 6.77 -8.19 -33.76
CA ASP A 240 7.04 -9.50 -34.38
C ASP A 240 6.20 -9.69 -35.67
N THR A 241 4.98 -9.15 -35.74
CA THR A 241 4.16 -9.21 -36.96
C THR A 241 4.62 -8.28 -38.07
N THR A 242 5.11 -7.08 -37.74
CA THR A 242 5.67 -6.15 -38.74
C THR A 242 6.97 -6.65 -39.35
N GLU A 243 7.84 -7.31 -38.57
CA GLU A 243 9.11 -7.87 -39.07
C GLU A 243 8.92 -9.07 -40.02
N PHE A 244 7.76 -9.73 -40.00
CA PHE A 244 7.48 -10.91 -40.83
C PHE A 244 6.96 -10.59 -42.24
N PHE A 245 6.52 -9.35 -42.50
CA PHE A 245 5.98 -8.92 -43.80
C PHE A 245 6.99 -8.19 -44.71
N ASP A 246 8.23 -8.00 -44.25
CA ASP A 246 9.32 -7.42 -45.05
C ASP A 246 10.15 -8.51 -45.79
N VAL A 247 9.53 -9.23 -46.74
CA VAL A 247 10.22 -10.05 -47.78
C VAL A 247 9.51 -9.97 -49.12
#